data_AF-A0A7Y6TV88-F1
#
_entry.id   AF-A0A7Y6TV88-F1
#
_cell.length_a   1.000
_cell.length_b   1.000
_cell.length_c   1.000
_cell.angle_alpha   90.00
_cell.angle_beta   90.00
_cell.angle_gamma   90.00
#
_symmetry.space_group_name_H-M   'P 1'
#
loop_
_entity.id
_entity.type
_entity.pdbx_description
1 polymer ?
#
loop_
_entity_poly.entity_id
_entity_poly.type
_entity_poly.pdbx_seq_one_letter_code
_entity_poly.pdbx_strand_id
1 'polypeptide(L)'
;MTKEGFVKRYGVPLYTVGVGASGGGIQQYLYPQNHPGLLDAGVASQPYPDMVGQIPHVGDCELLEYYMDVTDRTNAKWATTKNRTWLVGMNAEDSVVNPYKVFQTTLQQLGMPTNMAPGSTEWREAWQGLTAGALNPKFDADGIVAKAAGRLDLSKWPTIPFGHFDDVRNVYGVGADGYPRSHWDNVGVQYGLQALKDGRISNAEFLDLNLKIGGWKQPKDVIAEGFPFYGTSAAEQAKVLADVSYFDPWGYRNMNRWNPATPDVPAQRTIGSIEAAQAAYKSGLVFRGEGDIPVIDWHPYLEHRLDMHNVHQSFAIRKRIAAAGANTNRQAIWMTETRGATSDFDQVPMGLDVIDRRCGTGSSIQASPRARVRRCSRRTRPRGSWRGRRWRAASSSVR
;
A
#
# COMPACT_ATOMS: atom_id res chain seq x y z
N MET A 1 -7.14 -23.27 12.20
CA MET A 1 -8.31 -23.34 13.10
C MET A 1 -9.64 -23.43 12.35
N THR A 2 -10.03 -22.47 11.50
CA THR A 2 -11.37 -22.49 10.83
C THR A 2 -11.60 -23.71 9.92
N LYS A 3 -10.69 -24.00 8.98
CA LYS A 3 -10.82 -25.16 8.07
C LYS A 3 -10.87 -26.48 8.82
N GLU A 4 -10.04 -26.64 9.86
CA GLU A 4 -10.06 -27.82 10.73
C GLU A 4 -11.39 -27.95 11.49
N GLY A 5 -11.91 -26.85 12.04
CA GLY A 5 -13.22 -26.83 12.72
C GLY A 5 -14.34 -27.25 11.78
N PHE A 6 -14.34 -26.76 10.54
CA PHE A 6 -15.29 -27.20 9.50
C PHE A 6 -15.16 -28.70 9.22
N VAL A 7 -13.94 -29.19 8.99
CA VAL A 7 -13.68 -30.61 8.68
C VAL A 7 -14.17 -31.53 9.79
N LYS A 8 -13.92 -31.18 11.06
CA LYS A 8 -14.35 -31.97 12.21
C LYS A 8 -15.87 -32.04 12.35
N ARG A 9 -16.59 -30.99 11.96
CA ARG A 9 -18.04 -30.88 12.15
C ARG A 9 -18.85 -31.33 10.94
N TYR A 10 -18.32 -31.17 9.73
CA TYR A 10 -19.05 -31.35 8.47
C TYR A 10 -18.32 -32.25 7.45
N GLY A 11 -17.07 -32.65 7.72
CA GLY A 11 -16.24 -33.42 6.79
C GLY A 11 -15.39 -32.56 5.85
N VAL A 12 -14.56 -33.22 5.05
CA VAL A 12 -13.65 -32.55 4.11
C VAL A 12 -14.46 -31.81 3.03
N PRO A 13 -14.29 -30.49 2.85
CA PRO A 13 -15.02 -29.75 1.83
C PRO A 13 -14.62 -30.21 0.42
N LEU A 14 -15.55 -30.10 -0.54
CA LEU A 14 -15.28 -30.40 -1.95
C LEU A 14 -14.15 -29.53 -2.50
N TYR A 15 -14.16 -28.25 -2.12
CA TYR A 15 -13.14 -27.25 -2.38
C TYR A 15 -13.32 -26.08 -1.39
N THR A 16 -12.30 -25.25 -1.21
CA THR A 16 -12.29 -24.04 -0.37
C THR A 16 -12.00 -22.83 -1.24
N VAL A 17 -12.87 -21.82 -1.21
CA VAL A 17 -12.67 -20.55 -1.94
C VAL A 17 -12.42 -19.44 -0.94
N GLY A 18 -11.39 -18.64 -1.17
CA GLY A 18 -11.21 -17.39 -0.46
C GLY A 18 -11.83 -16.23 -1.25
N VAL A 19 -12.47 -15.30 -0.56
CA VAL A 19 -13.07 -14.10 -1.16
C VAL A 19 -12.64 -12.92 -0.30
N GLY A 20 -12.21 -11.83 -0.94
CA GLY A 20 -11.89 -10.62 -0.20
C GLY A 20 -11.64 -9.42 -1.11
N ALA A 21 -11.92 -8.23 -0.58
CA ALA A 21 -11.69 -6.96 -1.24
C ALA A 21 -10.49 -6.23 -0.62
N SER A 22 -9.77 -5.41 -1.40
CA SER A 22 -8.66 -4.58 -0.90
C SER A 22 -7.61 -5.41 -0.13
N GLY A 23 -7.41 -5.17 1.17
CA GLY A 23 -6.57 -6.02 2.04
C GLY A 23 -6.98 -7.49 2.07
N GLY A 24 -8.27 -7.81 1.95
CA GLY A 24 -8.76 -9.18 1.78
C GLY A 24 -8.46 -9.77 0.39
N GLY A 25 -8.31 -8.92 -0.63
CA GLY A 25 -7.89 -9.31 -1.97
C GLY A 25 -6.41 -9.72 -2.01
N ILE A 26 -5.55 -9.00 -1.29
CA ILE A 26 -4.13 -9.36 -1.08
C ILE A 26 -4.01 -10.78 -0.52
N GLN A 27 -4.85 -11.12 0.46
CA GLN A 27 -4.83 -12.43 1.11
C GLN A 27 -5.08 -13.59 0.14
N GLN A 28 -5.79 -13.37 -0.97
CA GLN A 28 -6.02 -14.39 -1.99
C GLN A 28 -4.76 -14.77 -2.77
N TYR A 29 -3.71 -13.94 -2.69
CA TYR A 29 -2.39 -14.19 -3.26
C TYR A 29 -1.36 -14.63 -2.22
N LEU A 30 -1.34 -13.98 -1.04
CA LEU A 30 -0.40 -14.32 0.03
C LEU A 30 -0.71 -15.65 0.70
N TYR A 31 -1.98 -16.01 0.92
CA TYR A 31 -2.31 -17.29 1.56
C TYR A 31 -1.88 -18.50 0.72
N PRO A 32 -2.15 -18.59 -0.60
CA PRO A 32 -1.66 -19.72 -1.39
C PRO A 32 -0.14 -19.75 -1.52
N GLN A 33 0.54 -18.60 -1.49
CA GLN A 33 2.00 -18.53 -1.44
C GLN A 33 2.55 -19.10 -0.13
N ASN A 34 2.06 -18.63 1.01
CA ASN A 34 2.62 -18.93 2.33
C ASN A 34 2.07 -20.22 2.93
N HIS A 35 0.88 -20.65 2.50
CA HIS A 35 0.17 -21.83 2.98
C HIS A 35 -0.44 -22.65 1.83
N PRO A 36 0.38 -23.30 0.98
CA PRO A 36 -0.11 -24.13 -0.12
C PRO A 36 -1.10 -25.21 0.37
N GLY A 37 -2.28 -25.28 -0.27
CA GLY A 37 -3.37 -26.21 0.08
C GLY A 37 -4.40 -25.65 1.08
N LEU A 38 -4.21 -24.42 1.56
CA LEU A 38 -5.21 -23.73 2.40
C LEU A 38 -6.48 -23.41 1.59
N LEU A 39 -6.31 -22.84 0.39
CA LEU A 39 -7.36 -22.49 -0.55
C LEU A 39 -7.22 -23.32 -1.83
N ASP A 40 -8.34 -23.57 -2.51
CA ASP A 40 -8.40 -24.23 -3.82
C ASP A 40 -8.63 -23.22 -4.95
N ALA A 41 -9.26 -22.07 -4.65
CA ALA A 41 -9.48 -20.95 -5.58
C ALA A 41 -9.65 -19.62 -4.81
N GLY A 42 -9.57 -18.49 -5.52
CA GLY A 42 -9.74 -17.16 -4.94
C GLY A 42 -10.61 -16.22 -5.80
N VAL A 43 -11.35 -15.34 -5.15
CA VAL A 43 -11.94 -14.13 -5.75
C VAL A 43 -11.33 -12.93 -5.03
N ALA A 44 -10.47 -12.22 -5.72
CA ALA A 44 -9.77 -11.05 -5.22
C ALA A 44 -10.40 -9.80 -5.84
N SER A 45 -11.15 -9.04 -5.05
CA SER A 45 -11.72 -7.77 -5.49
C SER A 45 -10.74 -6.65 -5.17
N GLN A 46 -10.43 -5.82 -6.15
CA GLN A 46 -9.52 -4.68 -6.02
C GLN A 46 -8.19 -5.01 -5.28
N PRO A 47 -7.49 -6.12 -5.60
CA PRO A 47 -6.32 -6.52 -4.85
C PRO A 47 -5.09 -5.64 -5.12
N TYR A 48 -4.24 -5.56 -4.11
CA TYR A 48 -2.83 -5.20 -4.27
C TYR A 48 -1.98 -6.49 -4.33
N PRO A 49 -0.75 -6.44 -4.89
CA PRO A 49 0.20 -7.54 -4.76
C PRO A 49 0.46 -7.95 -3.30
N ASP A 50 0.76 -6.96 -2.45
CA ASP A 50 0.98 -7.09 -1.01
C ASP A 50 1.13 -5.70 -0.39
N MET A 51 1.01 -5.59 0.93
CA MET A 51 1.16 -4.31 1.65
C MET A 51 2.59 -3.79 1.63
N VAL A 52 3.59 -4.67 1.75
CA VAL A 52 5.00 -4.28 1.85
C VAL A 52 5.49 -3.54 0.61
N GLY A 53 5.06 -3.96 -0.57
CA GLY A 53 5.40 -3.38 -1.85
C GLY A 53 4.57 -2.14 -2.20
N GLN A 54 3.48 -1.84 -1.48
CA GLN A 54 2.76 -0.57 -1.63
C GLN A 54 3.46 0.58 -0.91
N ILE A 55 3.95 0.32 0.31
CA ILE A 55 4.50 1.36 1.18
C ILE A 55 5.60 2.22 0.55
N PRO A 56 6.56 1.69 -0.25
CA PRO A 56 7.63 2.51 -0.82
C PRO A 56 7.12 3.72 -1.60
N HIS A 57 6.31 3.52 -2.63
CA HIS A 57 5.85 4.61 -3.48
C HIS A 57 4.76 5.45 -2.81
N VAL A 58 3.97 4.86 -1.90
CA VAL A 58 3.03 5.62 -1.06
C VAL A 58 3.79 6.60 -0.16
N GLY A 59 4.92 6.18 0.43
CA GLY A 59 5.74 7.06 1.24
C GLY A 59 6.41 8.20 0.45
N ASP A 60 6.44 8.15 -0.87
CA ASP A 60 6.93 9.24 -1.71
C ASP A 60 5.85 10.30 -1.99
N CYS A 61 4.57 9.98 -1.76
CA CYS A 61 3.42 10.79 -2.15
C CYS A 61 3.54 12.23 -1.66
N GLU A 62 3.58 12.40 -0.35
CA GLU A 62 3.54 13.71 0.27
C GLU A 62 4.85 14.47 0.08
N LEU A 63 5.98 13.78 -0.07
CA LEU A 63 7.28 14.41 -0.36
C LEU A 63 7.23 15.16 -1.71
N LEU A 64 6.65 14.52 -2.72
CA LEU A 64 6.52 15.07 -4.07
C LEU A 64 5.41 16.13 -4.15
N GLU A 65 4.28 15.90 -3.46
CA GLU A 65 3.22 16.91 -3.34
C GLU A 65 3.73 18.18 -2.63
N TYR A 66 4.53 18.05 -1.56
CA TYR A 66 5.16 19.18 -0.86
C TYR A 66 6.18 19.90 -1.74
N TYR A 67 6.96 19.14 -2.53
CA TYR A 67 7.87 19.75 -3.49
C TYR A 67 7.11 20.65 -4.47
N MET A 68 6.06 20.12 -5.10
CA MET A 68 5.27 20.86 -6.10
C MET A 68 4.50 22.05 -5.49
N ASP A 69 3.89 21.87 -4.32
CA ASP A 69 3.02 22.90 -3.71
C ASP A 69 3.78 23.99 -2.97
N VAL A 70 4.96 23.69 -2.43
CA VAL A 70 5.68 24.57 -1.50
C VAL A 70 7.08 24.88 -2.00
N THR A 71 7.87 23.85 -2.32
CA THR A 71 9.31 24.01 -2.58
C THR A 71 9.58 24.63 -3.95
N ASP A 72 8.91 24.13 -5.00
CA ASP A 72 8.98 24.58 -6.39
C ASP A 72 7.67 25.24 -6.84
N ARG A 73 6.96 25.85 -5.88
CA ARG A 73 5.63 26.46 -6.06
C ARG A 73 5.54 27.52 -7.17
N THR A 74 6.67 28.12 -7.55
CA THR A 74 6.76 29.13 -8.61
C THR A 74 6.81 28.52 -10.02
N ASN A 75 7.03 27.20 -10.12
CA ASN A 75 7.01 26.50 -11.39
C ASN A 75 5.56 26.31 -11.87
N ALA A 76 5.20 27.03 -12.93
CA ALA A 76 3.85 27.02 -13.49
C ALA A 76 3.40 25.62 -13.95
N LYS A 77 4.33 24.69 -14.21
CA LYS A 77 3.99 23.31 -14.60
C LYS A 77 3.12 22.63 -13.55
N TRP A 78 3.37 22.86 -12.27
CA TRP A 78 2.68 22.19 -11.16
C TRP A 78 1.28 22.76 -10.86
N ALA A 79 0.94 23.91 -11.43
CA ALA A 79 -0.41 24.46 -11.39
C ALA A 79 -1.39 23.69 -12.30
N THR A 80 -0.88 22.97 -13.31
CA THR A 80 -1.69 22.05 -14.13
C THR A 80 -1.74 20.69 -13.45
N THR A 81 -2.92 20.29 -12.99
CA THR A 81 -3.14 19.01 -12.28
C THR A 81 -2.54 17.82 -13.02
N LYS A 82 -2.77 17.72 -14.34
CA LYS A 82 -2.26 16.59 -15.13
C LYS A 82 -0.74 16.52 -15.24
N ASN A 83 -0.03 17.65 -15.16
CA ASN A 83 1.44 17.64 -15.20
C ASN A 83 2.04 16.99 -13.94
N ARG A 84 1.30 16.96 -12.82
CA ARG A 84 1.78 16.32 -11.59
C ARG A 84 2.03 14.82 -11.78
N THR A 85 1.31 14.17 -12.71
CA THR A 85 1.53 12.76 -13.09
C THR A 85 2.95 12.47 -13.58
N TRP A 86 3.70 13.49 -14.01
CA TRP A 86 5.09 13.35 -14.44
C TRP A 86 6.03 12.97 -13.29
N LEU A 87 5.69 13.40 -12.08
CA LEU A 87 6.44 13.10 -10.86
C LEU A 87 5.75 12.01 -10.03
N VAL A 88 4.42 12.10 -9.94
CA VAL A 88 3.57 11.22 -9.15
C VAL A 88 3.52 9.80 -9.72
N GLY A 89 3.49 9.66 -11.03
CA GLY A 89 3.37 8.34 -11.69
C GLY A 89 2.00 7.67 -11.54
N MET A 90 1.08 8.25 -10.76
CA MET A 90 -0.34 7.87 -10.68
C MET A 90 -1.24 8.89 -11.40
N ASN A 91 -2.53 8.58 -11.51
CA ASN A 91 -3.46 9.45 -12.23
C ASN A 91 -3.69 10.79 -11.51
N ALA A 92 -4.16 11.79 -12.25
CA ALA A 92 -4.56 13.09 -11.73
C ALA A 92 -5.69 13.65 -12.58
N GLU A 93 -6.70 14.25 -11.95
CA GLU A 93 -7.93 14.70 -12.62
C GLU A 93 -8.38 16.06 -12.10
N ASP A 94 -8.64 17.00 -13.02
CA ASP A 94 -9.20 18.31 -12.67
C ASP A 94 -10.64 18.23 -12.16
N SER A 95 -11.36 17.16 -12.52
CA SER A 95 -12.73 16.92 -12.05
C SER A 95 -12.81 16.46 -10.60
N VAL A 96 -11.70 16.00 -10.02
CA VAL A 96 -11.60 15.69 -8.59
C VAL A 96 -10.92 16.87 -7.91
N VAL A 97 -11.67 17.62 -7.11
CA VAL A 97 -11.19 18.88 -6.53
C VAL A 97 -10.12 18.63 -5.48
N ASN A 98 -9.04 19.41 -5.50
CA ASN A 98 -8.09 19.43 -4.39
C ASN A 98 -8.73 20.06 -3.15
N PRO A 99 -8.98 19.29 -2.07
CA PRO A 99 -9.70 19.80 -0.89
C PRO A 99 -8.94 20.91 -0.15
N TYR A 100 -7.62 21.04 -0.39
CA TYR A 100 -6.78 22.04 0.27
C TYR A 100 -6.66 23.34 -0.49
N LYS A 101 -7.08 23.36 -1.76
CA LYS A 101 -6.97 24.55 -2.62
C LYS A 101 -7.71 25.75 -2.02
N VAL A 102 -8.82 25.50 -1.32
CA VAL A 102 -9.64 26.53 -0.66
C VAL A 102 -8.86 27.32 0.39
N PHE A 103 -7.85 26.72 1.03
CA PHE A 103 -7.06 27.39 2.06
C PHE A 103 -5.92 28.26 1.48
N GLN A 104 -5.56 28.09 0.21
CA GLN A 104 -4.35 28.69 -0.37
C GLN A 104 -4.23 30.21 -0.11
N THR A 105 -5.30 30.97 -0.38
CA THR A 105 -5.27 32.43 -0.20
C THR A 105 -5.00 32.82 1.24
N THR A 106 -5.69 32.18 2.19
CA THR A 106 -5.50 32.43 3.63
C THR A 106 -4.08 32.05 4.06
N LEU A 107 -3.56 30.92 3.60
CA LEU A 107 -2.21 30.46 3.91
C LEU A 107 -1.15 31.46 3.43
N GLN A 108 -1.31 32.00 2.21
CA GLN A 108 -0.43 33.02 1.67
C GLN A 108 -0.48 34.32 2.49
N GLN A 109 -1.66 34.76 2.91
CA GLN A 109 -1.84 35.93 3.78
C GLN A 109 -1.21 35.75 5.17
N LEU A 110 -1.23 34.52 5.69
CA LEU A 110 -0.61 34.15 6.97
C LEU A 110 0.90 33.86 6.86
N GLY A 111 1.52 34.12 5.70
CA GLY A 111 2.96 33.98 5.53
C GLY A 111 3.44 32.56 5.23
N MET A 112 2.57 31.69 4.72
CA MET A 112 2.94 30.38 4.17
C MET A 112 2.74 30.35 2.65
N PRO A 113 3.77 30.71 1.87
CA PRO A 113 3.69 30.70 0.41
C PRO A 113 3.46 29.29 -0.13
N THR A 114 2.33 29.09 -0.81
CA THR A 114 1.93 27.81 -1.41
C THR A 114 1.28 28.04 -2.77
N ASN A 115 1.37 27.06 -3.67
CA ASN A 115 0.68 27.06 -4.95
C ASN A 115 0.20 25.65 -5.32
N MET A 116 -1.02 25.33 -4.93
CA MET A 116 -1.64 24.02 -5.14
C MET A 116 -2.35 23.96 -6.50
N ALA A 117 -2.33 22.80 -7.15
CA ALA A 117 -3.17 22.55 -8.33
C ALA A 117 -4.67 22.57 -7.97
N PRO A 118 -5.57 22.95 -8.90
CA PRO A 118 -7.00 22.98 -8.65
C PRO A 118 -7.63 21.59 -8.47
N GLY A 119 -7.12 20.58 -9.20
CA GLY A 119 -7.54 19.20 -9.07
C GLY A 119 -6.59 18.35 -8.25
N SER A 120 -6.97 17.09 -8.04
CA SER A 120 -6.27 16.11 -7.23
C SER A 120 -5.43 15.14 -8.07
N THR A 121 -4.39 14.62 -7.44
CA THR A 121 -3.70 13.39 -7.84
C THR A 121 -4.30 12.22 -7.07
N GLU A 122 -4.11 10.99 -7.53
CA GLU A 122 -4.49 9.79 -6.76
C GLU A 122 -3.86 9.79 -5.36
N TRP A 123 -2.63 10.28 -5.26
CA TRP A 123 -1.94 10.45 -3.98
C TRP A 123 -2.68 11.38 -3.03
N ARG A 124 -3.09 12.54 -3.54
CA ARG A 124 -3.83 13.52 -2.77
C ARG A 124 -5.20 13.00 -2.33
N GLU A 125 -5.92 12.34 -3.23
CA GLU A 125 -7.30 11.90 -2.98
C GLU A 125 -7.37 10.64 -2.11
N ALA A 126 -6.55 9.63 -2.42
CA ALA A 126 -6.74 8.29 -1.87
C ALA A 126 -5.64 7.82 -0.92
N TRP A 127 -4.44 8.40 -0.98
CA TRP A 127 -3.30 7.95 -0.16
C TRP A 127 -2.97 8.89 1.00
N GLN A 128 -3.50 10.10 0.99
CA GLN A 128 -3.30 11.04 2.08
C GLN A 128 -3.76 10.44 3.41
N GLY A 129 -2.92 10.56 4.44
CA GLY A 129 -3.17 9.95 5.75
C GLY A 129 -2.56 8.57 5.89
N LEU A 130 -2.49 7.77 4.83
CA LEU A 130 -1.94 6.41 4.87
C LEU A 130 -0.42 6.41 5.00
N THR A 131 0.29 7.40 4.43
CA THR A 131 1.74 7.55 4.65
C THR A 131 2.04 7.82 6.12
N ALA A 132 1.36 8.78 6.74
CA ALA A 132 1.49 9.03 8.17
C ALA A 132 1.06 7.80 8.98
N GLY A 133 -0.03 7.13 8.60
CA GLY A 133 -0.49 5.92 9.25
C GLY A 133 0.53 4.79 9.19
N ALA A 134 1.30 4.67 8.10
CA ALA A 134 2.33 3.65 7.96
C ALA A 134 3.65 4.01 8.66
N LEU A 135 4.05 5.29 8.63
CA LEU A 135 5.39 5.75 9.01
C LEU A 135 5.46 6.47 10.37
N ASN A 136 4.36 7.02 10.87
CA ASN A 136 4.32 7.80 12.10
C ASN A 136 3.68 6.99 13.25
N PRO A 137 4.47 6.43 14.18
CA PRO A 137 3.95 5.64 15.29
C PRO A 137 3.14 6.42 16.32
N LYS A 138 3.03 7.74 16.16
CA LYS A 138 2.22 8.63 17.02
C LYS A 138 0.86 8.97 16.38
N PHE A 139 0.59 8.48 15.18
CA PHE A 139 -0.64 8.78 14.45
C PHE A 139 -1.59 7.56 14.40
N ASP A 140 -2.67 7.64 15.18
CA ASP A 140 -3.76 6.65 15.16
C ASP A 140 -4.68 6.89 13.95
N ALA A 141 -4.20 6.55 12.76
CA ALA A 141 -4.89 6.82 11.49
C ALA A 141 -6.32 6.25 11.43
N ASP A 142 -6.55 5.13 12.10
CA ASP A 142 -7.83 4.42 12.09
C ASP A 142 -8.68 4.64 13.35
N GLY A 143 -8.24 5.48 14.30
CA GLY A 143 -8.91 5.66 15.59
C GLY A 143 -9.04 4.34 16.37
N ILE A 144 -8.03 3.46 16.26
CA ILE A 144 -7.98 2.14 16.88
C ILE A 144 -8.13 2.26 18.39
N VAL A 145 -7.56 3.26 19.04
CA VAL A 145 -7.68 3.42 20.50
C VAL A 145 -9.14 3.57 20.91
N ALA A 146 -9.89 4.44 20.23
CA ALA A 146 -11.31 4.63 20.49
C ALA A 146 -12.12 3.34 20.21
N LYS A 147 -11.82 2.65 19.09
CA LYS A 147 -12.48 1.38 18.71
C LYS A 147 -12.17 0.24 19.68
N ALA A 148 -10.97 0.24 20.26
CA ALA A 148 -10.48 -0.79 21.16
C ALA A 148 -10.88 -0.59 22.62
N ALA A 149 -11.21 0.62 23.04
CA ALA A 149 -11.55 0.95 24.44
C ALA A 149 -12.70 0.10 25.03
N GLY A 150 -13.60 -0.42 24.19
CA GLY A 150 -14.68 -1.33 24.60
C GLY A 150 -14.34 -2.83 24.57
N ARG A 151 -13.15 -3.21 24.09
CA ARG A 151 -12.74 -4.61 23.86
C ARG A 151 -11.43 -4.98 24.57
N LEU A 152 -10.59 -3.99 24.83
CA LEU A 152 -9.28 -4.14 25.45
C LEU A 152 -9.19 -3.24 26.68
N ASP A 153 -8.55 -3.76 27.73
CA ASP A 153 -8.15 -2.97 28.89
C ASP A 153 -6.92 -2.13 28.53
N LEU A 154 -7.15 -0.91 28.05
CA LEU A 154 -6.10 0.01 27.60
C LEU A 154 -5.12 0.40 28.73
N SER A 155 -5.48 0.24 30.01
CA SER A 155 -4.54 0.47 31.12
C SER A 155 -3.35 -0.51 31.10
N LYS A 156 -3.53 -1.68 30.46
CA LYS A 156 -2.47 -2.66 30.23
C LYS A 156 -1.60 -2.34 29.01
N TRP A 157 -1.97 -1.33 28.24
CA TRP A 157 -1.31 -0.89 27.00
C TRP A 157 -1.11 0.63 27.03
N PRO A 158 -0.35 1.17 28.01
CA PRO A 158 -0.25 2.61 28.25
C PRO A 158 0.38 3.37 27.07
N THR A 159 1.06 2.66 26.18
CA THR A 159 1.58 3.16 24.90
C THR A 159 1.34 2.10 23.82
N ILE A 160 0.63 2.49 22.77
CA ILE A 160 0.43 1.69 21.56
C ILE A 160 1.12 2.47 20.44
N PRO A 161 2.33 2.07 20.01
CA PRO A 161 2.92 2.64 18.81
C PRO A 161 2.14 2.16 17.60
N PHE A 162 1.83 3.08 16.68
CA PHE A 162 1.07 2.80 15.47
C PHE A 162 1.96 2.53 14.26
N GLY A 163 1.33 2.03 13.21
CA GLY A 163 1.90 1.96 11.90
C GLY A 163 2.57 0.66 11.54
N HIS A 164 2.88 0.55 10.26
CA HIS A 164 3.23 -0.72 9.64
C HIS A 164 4.44 -1.37 10.30
N PHE A 165 5.50 -0.61 10.55
CA PHE A 165 6.72 -1.19 11.09
C PHE A 165 6.56 -1.71 12.52
N ASP A 166 5.69 -1.10 13.32
CA ASP A 166 5.36 -1.59 14.66
C ASP A 166 4.51 -2.87 14.60
N ASP A 167 3.53 -2.93 13.69
CA ASP A 167 2.67 -4.12 13.48
C ASP A 167 3.48 -5.38 13.13
N VAL A 168 4.56 -5.22 12.37
CA VAL A 168 5.44 -6.33 11.95
C VAL A 168 6.83 -6.28 12.60
N ARG A 169 6.95 -5.64 13.77
CA ARG A 169 8.22 -5.52 14.52
C ARG A 169 8.89 -6.85 14.83
N ASN A 170 8.11 -7.92 15.04
CA ASN A 170 8.64 -9.25 15.31
C ASN A 170 9.33 -9.89 14.09
N VAL A 171 9.02 -9.40 12.89
CA VAL A 171 9.61 -9.84 11.63
C VAL A 171 10.81 -8.97 11.26
N TYR A 172 10.66 -7.65 11.29
CA TYR A 172 11.74 -6.71 10.91
C TYR A 172 12.81 -6.57 11.99
N GLY A 173 12.46 -6.91 13.23
CA GLY A 173 13.28 -6.69 14.41
C GLY A 173 13.26 -5.24 14.87
N VAL A 174 13.95 -5.00 15.98
CA VAL A 174 14.02 -3.71 16.66
C VAL A 174 15.46 -3.18 16.56
N GLY A 175 15.60 -1.90 16.29
CA GLY A 175 16.87 -1.18 16.26
C GLY A 175 17.44 -0.94 17.66
N ALA A 176 18.67 -0.42 17.72
CA ALA A 176 19.31 -0.06 18.99
C ALA A 176 18.62 1.13 19.71
N ASP A 177 17.82 1.90 18.97
CA ASP A 177 17.00 3.01 19.46
C ASP A 177 15.65 2.55 20.05
N GLY A 178 15.35 1.25 20.02
CA GLY A 178 14.10 0.69 20.56
C GLY A 178 12.91 0.73 19.61
N TYR A 179 13.08 1.28 18.40
CA TYR A 179 12.04 1.35 17.37
C TYR A 179 12.14 0.17 16.38
N PRO A 180 11.03 -0.24 15.75
CA PRO A 180 11.08 -1.26 14.72
C PRO A 180 11.96 -0.81 13.55
N ARG A 181 12.70 -1.75 12.95
CA ARG A 181 13.47 -1.45 11.75
C ARG A 181 12.53 -1.14 10.58
N SER A 182 12.69 0.03 9.98
CA SER A 182 12.02 0.38 8.73
C SER A 182 12.82 -0.13 7.54
N HIS A 183 12.15 -0.71 6.55
CA HIS A 183 12.73 -0.99 5.22
C HIS A 183 12.39 0.09 4.19
N TRP A 184 11.63 1.12 4.57
CA TRP A 184 11.34 2.24 3.67
C TRP A 184 12.63 3.03 3.44
N ASP A 185 12.95 3.20 2.18
CA ASP A 185 14.18 3.82 1.71
C ASP A 185 13.86 4.60 0.44
N ASN A 186 14.49 5.76 0.30
CA ASN A 186 14.46 6.50 -0.95
C ASN A 186 15.83 6.98 -1.43
N VAL A 187 16.89 6.35 -0.94
CA VAL A 187 18.25 6.50 -1.46
C VAL A 187 18.35 5.84 -2.84
N GLY A 188 18.94 6.55 -3.79
CA GLY A 188 19.11 6.07 -5.16
C GLY A 188 17.86 6.15 -6.04
N VAL A 189 16.72 6.58 -5.50
CA VAL A 189 15.52 6.88 -6.31
C VAL A 189 15.78 8.15 -7.12
N GLN A 190 15.62 8.04 -8.45
CA GLN A 190 15.77 9.14 -9.39
C GLN A 190 14.38 9.71 -9.73
N TYR A 191 13.90 10.63 -8.90
CA TYR A 191 12.59 11.24 -9.10
C TYR A 191 12.54 11.98 -10.44
N GLY A 192 11.43 11.82 -11.17
CA GLY A 192 11.24 12.48 -12.48
C GLY A 192 12.09 11.93 -13.63
N LEU A 193 12.82 10.80 -13.48
CA LEU A 193 13.67 10.27 -14.55
C LEU A 193 12.92 10.01 -15.86
N GLN A 194 11.72 9.43 -15.78
CA GLN A 194 10.92 9.20 -16.99
C GLN A 194 10.45 10.52 -17.60
N ALA A 195 10.02 11.48 -16.78
CA ALA A 195 9.65 12.82 -17.25
C ALA A 195 10.80 13.55 -17.94
N LEU A 196 12.03 13.36 -17.46
CA LEU A 196 13.23 13.89 -18.10
C LEU A 196 13.47 13.24 -19.47
N LYS A 197 13.42 11.89 -19.53
CA LYS A 197 13.56 11.14 -20.79
C LYS A 197 12.51 11.52 -21.82
N ASP A 198 11.31 11.85 -21.36
CA ASP A 198 10.19 12.28 -22.20
C ASP A 198 10.24 13.78 -22.54
N GLY A 199 11.24 14.53 -22.07
CA GLY A 199 11.40 15.97 -22.32
C GLY A 199 10.39 16.87 -21.61
N ARG A 200 9.67 16.36 -20.61
CA ARG A 200 8.64 17.09 -19.85
C ARG A 200 9.24 18.00 -18.77
N ILE A 201 10.39 17.61 -18.24
CA ILE A 201 11.23 18.43 -17.36
C ILE A 201 12.63 18.55 -17.96
N SER A 202 13.28 19.67 -17.69
CA SER A 202 14.65 19.95 -18.09
C SER A 202 15.67 19.25 -17.19
N ASN A 203 16.93 19.20 -17.63
CA ASN A 203 18.04 18.72 -16.79
C ASN A 203 18.14 19.50 -15.47
N ALA A 204 17.92 20.82 -15.50
CA ALA A 204 17.98 21.65 -14.31
C ALA A 204 16.85 21.31 -13.32
N GLU A 205 15.61 21.15 -13.82
CA GLU A 205 14.48 20.73 -12.98
C GLU A 205 14.66 19.32 -12.41
N PHE A 206 15.24 18.39 -13.17
CA PHE A 206 15.56 17.05 -12.68
C PHE A 206 16.57 17.09 -11.53
N LEU A 207 17.62 17.92 -11.65
CA LEU A 207 18.60 18.11 -10.58
C LEU A 207 17.99 18.81 -9.36
N ASP A 208 17.19 19.87 -9.58
CA ASP A 208 16.50 20.61 -8.51
C ASP A 208 15.60 19.69 -7.69
N LEU A 209 14.77 18.90 -8.37
CA LEU A 209 13.89 17.89 -7.79
C LEU A 209 14.65 16.90 -6.91
N ASN A 210 15.73 16.31 -7.43
CA ASN A 210 16.48 15.29 -6.71
C ASN A 210 17.34 15.86 -5.57
N LEU A 211 17.71 17.14 -5.65
CA LEU A 211 18.42 17.88 -4.60
C LEU A 211 17.47 18.27 -3.45
N LYS A 212 16.24 18.68 -3.76
CA LYS A 212 15.33 19.27 -2.76
C LYS A 212 14.36 18.29 -2.10
N ILE A 213 14.06 17.17 -2.73
CA ILE A 213 13.24 16.13 -2.09
C ILE A 213 14.09 15.36 -1.09
N GLY A 214 13.64 15.28 0.15
CA GLY A 214 14.28 14.50 1.21
C GLY A 214 13.60 13.15 1.42
N GLY A 215 13.66 12.65 2.64
CA GLY A 215 12.86 11.52 3.12
C GLY A 215 12.10 11.87 4.40
N TRP A 216 11.68 10.85 5.12
CA TRP A 216 11.05 10.93 6.44
C TRP A 216 12.08 10.85 7.57
N LYS A 217 11.76 11.55 8.68
CA LYS A 217 12.48 11.40 9.94
C LYS A 217 12.38 9.97 10.45
N GLN A 218 13.39 9.54 11.21
CA GLN A 218 13.35 8.24 11.87
C GLN A 218 12.24 8.20 12.92
N PRO A 219 11.66 7.02 13.25
CA PRO A 219 10.53 6.91 14.18
C PRO A 219 10.74 7.57 15.55
N LYS A 220 11.98 7.61 16.05
CA LYS A 220 12.34 8.33 17.29
C LYS A 220 12.18 9.85 17.21
N ASP A 221 12.31 10.43 16.02
CA ASP A 221 12.37 11.88 15.77
C ASP A 221 11.05 12.42 15.18
N VAL A 222 10.08 11.55 14.86
CA VAL A 222 8.75 11.96 14.39
C VAL A 222 7.94 12.63 15.50
N ILE A 223 7.05 13.53 15.14
CA ILE A 223 6.13 14.24 16.02
C ILE A 223 4.68 14.06 15.55
N ALA A 224 3.74 14.52 16.36
CA ALA A 224 2.31 14.49 16.04
C ALA A 224 2.02 15.26 14.73
N GLU A 225 1.09 14.74 13.93
CA GLU A 225 0.71 15.31 12.63
C GLU A 225 0.01 16.68 12.77
N GLY A 226 -0.21 17.36 11.65
CA GLY A 226 -0.91 18.64 11.60
C GLY A 226 -2.36 18.52 11.13
N PHE A 227 -2.99 19.66 10.89
CA PHE A 227 -4.19 19.70 10.08
C PHE A 227 -3.87 19.13 8.68
N PRO A 228 -4.68 18.19 8.15
CA PRO A 228 -6.02 17.79 8.57
C PRO A 228 -6.08 16.40 9.25
N PHE A 229 -4.95 15.86 9.69
CA PHE A 229 -4.84 14.47 10.16
C PHE A 229 -5.69 14.18 11.41
N TYR A 230 -6.03 15.20 12.20
CA TYR A 230 -6.94 15.09 13.35
C TYR A 230 -8.37 15.61 13.05
N GLY A 231 -8.71 15.75 11.77
CA GLY A 231 -10.02 16.17 11.28
C GLY A 231 -10.06 17.57 10.68
N THR A 232 -11.22 17.91 10.11
CA THR A 232 -11.44 19.16 9.36
C THR A 232 -12.44 20.12 10.04
N SER A 233 -12.72 19.89 11.32
CA SER A 233 -13.68 20.69 12.11
C SER A 233 -13.27 22.16 12.21
N ALA A 234 -14.22 23.04 12.55
CA ALA A 234 -13.93 24.46 12.81
C ALA A 234 -12.87 24.65 13.91
N ALA A 235 -12.83 23.76 14.92
CA ALA A 235 -11.82 23.80 15.97
C ALA A 235 -10.42 23.46 15.44
N GLU A 236 -10.31 22.50 14.51
CA GLU A 236 -9.05 22.18 13.83
C GLU A 236 -8.59 23.31 12.91
N GLN A 237 -9.53 23.94 12.19
CA GLN A 237 -9.23 25.11 11.35
C GLN A 237 -8.80 26.33 12.19
N ALA A 238 -9.36 26.52 13.38
CA ALA A 238 -8.95 27.60 14.29
C ALA A 238 -7.48 27.46 14.73
N LYS A 239 -6.98 26.23 14.88
CA LYS A 239 -5.55 25.98 15.17
C LYS A 239 -4.66 26.45 14.02
N VAL A 240 -5.08 26.25 12.77
CA VAL A 240 -4.36 26.78 11.59
C VAL A 240 -4.31 28.31 11.59
N LEU A 241 -5.41 28.96 11.98
CA LEU A 241 -5.46 30.43 12.06
C LEU A 241 -4.57 30.98 13.20
N ALA A 242 -4.42 30.23 14.29
CA ALA A 242 -3.56 30.59 15.41
C ALA A 242 -2.06 30.35 15.12
N ASP A 243 -1.76 29.28 14.38
CA ASP A 243 -0.42 28.92 13.94
C ASP A 243 -0.49 28.28 12.55
N VAL A 244 -0.07 29.04 11.53
CA VAL A 244 -0.11 28.60 10.13
C VAL A 244 0.74 27.34 9.89
N SER A 245 1.76 27.10 10.71
CA SER A 245 2.60 25.90 10.60
C SER A 245 1.83 24.62 10.95
N TYR A 246 0.69 24.75 11.63
CA TYR A 246 -0.20 23.63 11.89
C TYR A 246 -0.87 23.09 10.62
N PHE A 247 -1.04 23.90 9.58
CA PHE A 247 -1.50 23.44 8.28
C PHE A 247 -0.42 22.60 7.61
N ASP A 248 -0.63 21.30 7.59
CA ASP A 248 0.37 20.36 7.12
C ASP A 248 -0.28 19.14 6.46
N PRO A 249 -0.99 19.30 5.33
CA PRO A 249 -1.57 18.18 4.58
C PRO A 249 -0.51 17.29 3.91
N TRP A 250 0.78 17.59 4.10
CA TRP A 250 1.90 16.84 3.57
C TRP A 250 2.64 16.05 4.68
N GLY A 251 2.43 16.35 5.96
CA GLY A 251 3.29 15.82 7.04
C GLY A 251 4.72 16.37 7.00
N TYR A 252 4.93 17.57 6.45
CA TYR A 252 6.24 18.19 6.27
C TYR A 252 7.01 18.34 7.59
N ARG A 253 6.33 18.43 8.73
CA ARG A 253 6.95 18.43 10.05
C ARG A 253 7.74 17.16 10.36
N ASN A 254 7.40 16.07 9.70
CA ASN A 254 8.04 14.76 9.81
C ASN A 254 8.97 14.46 8.62
N MET A 255 9.16 15.41 7.70
CA MET A 255 10.11 15.31 6.59
C MET A 255 11.50 15.84 6.96
N ASN A 256 12.53 15.27 6.32
CA ASN A 256 13.87 15.81 6.24
C ASN A 256 13.94 16.85 5.11
N ARG A 257 13.44 18.05 5.37
CA ARG A 257 13.26 19.09 4.35
C ARG A 257 14.58 19.69 3.87
N TRP A 258 14.62 20.09 2.60
CA TRP A 258 15.68 20.95 2.08
C TRP A 258 15.69 22.30 2.80
N ASN A 259 16.89 22.80 3.08
CA ASN A 259 17.08 24.06 3.78
C ASN A 259 17.52 25.17 2.80
N PRO A 260 16.67 26.19 2.54
CA PRO A 260 17.02 27.29 1.64
C PRO A 260 18.18 28.15 2.14
N ALA A 261 18.52 28.10 3.43
CA ALA A 261 19.70 28.79 3.97
C ALA A 261 21.03 28.10 3.61
N THR A 262 20.97 26.85 3.15
CA THR A 262 22.13 26.06 2.70
C THR A 262 21.80 25.42 1.36
N PRO A 263 21.64 26.21 0.29
CA PRO A 263 20.99 25.76 -0.94
C PRO A 263 21.74 24.63 -1.67
N ASP A 264 23.06 24.56 -1.50
CA ASP A 264 23.91 23.54 -2.12
C ASP A 264 23.94 22.20 -1.35
N VAL A 265 23.26 22.12 -0.20
CA VAL A 265 23.18 20.91 0.62
C VAL A 265 21.89 20.16 0.25
N PRO A 266 21.97 18.94 -0.31
CA PRO A 266 20.78 18.15 -0.63
C PRO A 266 19.96 17.81 0.62
N ALA A 267 18.64 17.73 0.46
CA ALA A 267 17.77 17.21 1.50
C ALA A 267 18.12 15.76 1.85
N GLN A 268 18.12 15.43 3.15
CA GLN A 268 18.50 14.09 3.60
C GLN A 268 17.42 13.06 3.24
N ARG A 269 17.81 12.04 2.46
CA ARG A 269 17.01 10.85 2.17
C ARG A 269 16.90 9.92 3.38
N THR A 270 15.85 9.11 3.43
CA THR A 270 15.74 8.07 4.46
C THR A 270 16.44 6.81 3.99
N ILE A 271 17.26 6.28 4.88
CA ILE A 271 17.96 5.02 4.68
C ILE A 271 17.15 3.92 5.36
N GLY A 272 16.75 2.90 4.61
CA GLY A 272 16.07 1.72 5.11
C GLY A 272 17.03 0.61 5.52
N SER A 273 16.58 -0.27 6.42
CA SER A 273 17.34 -1.46 6.84
C SER A 273 17.24 -2.57 5.79
N ILE A 274 18.40 -2.98 5.28
CA ILE A 274 18.54 -4.12 4.39
C ILE A 274 18.09 -5.42 5.09
N GLU A 275 18.37 -5.55 6.39
CA GLU A 275 17.93 -6.71 7.19
C GLU A 275 16.40 -6.80 7.25
N ALA A 276 15.72 -5.67 7.48
CA ALA A 276 14.26 -5.60 7.49
C ALA A 276 13.68 -5.91 6.10
N ALA A 277 14.28 -5.38 5.03
CA ALA A 277 13.88 -5.68 3.66
C ALA A 277 13.99 -7.19 3.37
N GLN A 278 15.12 -7.81 3.71
CA GLN A 278 15.31 -9.25 3.56
C GLN A 278 14.33 -10.06 4.41
N ALA A 279 14.04 -9.63 5.64
CA ALA A 279 13.07 -10.27 6.51
C ALA A 279 11.65 -10.22 5.92
N ALA A 280 11.27 -9.12 5.26
CA ALA A 280 9.99 -8.99 4.57
C ALA A 280 9.82 -10.05 3.46
N TYR A 281 10.86 -10.28 2.66
CA TYR A 281 10.86 -11.35 1.66
C TYR A 281 10.84 -12.75 2.28
N LYS A 282 11.68 -13.00 3.30
CA LYS A 282 11.83 -14.33 3.93
C LYS A 282 10.58 -14.77 4.69
N SER A 283 9.84 -13.82 5.27
CA SER A 283 8.59 -14.07 6.00
C SER A 283 7.39 -14.33 5.10
N GLY A 284 7.51 -14.07 3.79
CA GLY A 284 6.40 -14.19 2.84
C GLY A 284 5.43 -13.02 2.87
N LEU A 285 5.79 -11.88 3.48
CA LEU A 285 4.98 -10.66 3.44
C LEU A 285 4.97 -10.00 2.05
N VAL A 286 6.01 -10.25 1.25
CA VAL A 286 6.06 -9.81 -0.15
C VAL A 286 5.48 -10.89 -1.06
N PHE A 287 4.55 -10.53 -1.94
CA PHE A 287 4.07 -11.46 -2.96
C PHE A 287 5.10 -11.61 -4.07
N ARG A 288 5.63 -12.82 -4.22
CA ARG A 288 6.70 -13.12 -5.19
C ARG A 288 6.19 -13.74 -6.48
N GLY A 289 4.86 -13.83 -6.66
CA GLY A 289 4.25 -14.51 -7.81
C GLY A 289 3.99 -16.00 -7.61
N GLU A 290 4.27 -16.53 -6.42
CA GLU A 290 4.13 -17.94 -6.06
C GLU A 290 2.66 -18.33 -5.73
N GLY A 291 2.41 -19.62 -5.59
CA GLY A 291 1.07 -20.21 -5.47
C GLY A 291 0.53 -20.72 -6.80
N ASP A 292 -0.47 -21.61 -6.73
CA ASP A 292 -0.89 -22.38 -7.91
C ASP A 292 -2.41 -22.50 -8.08
N ILE A 293 -3.17 -21.77 -7.26
CA ILE A 293 -4.63 -21.72 -7.34
C ILE A 293 -5.11 -20.77 -8.46
N PRO A 294 -6.26 -21.05 -9.08
CA PRO A 294 -6.98 -20.09 -9.91
C PRO A 294 -7.54 -18.93 -9.06
N VAL A 295 -7.40 -17.70 -9.56
CA VAL A 295 -7.91 -16.47 -8.94
C VAL A 295 -8.68 -15.65 -9.99
N ILE A 296 -9.92 -15.29 -9.67
CA ILE A 296 -10.63 -14.20 -10.35
C ILE A 296 -10.18 -12.90 -9.66
N ASP A 297 -9.43 -12.10 -10.37
CA ASP A 297 -9.00 -10.77 -9.96
C ASP A 297 -9.96 -9.77 -10.59
N TRP A 298 -10.78 -9.12 -9.77
CA TRP A 298 -11.82 -8.22 -10.26
C TRP A 298 -11.54 -6.79 -9.80
N HIS A 299 -11.53 -5.86 -10.74
CA HIS A 299 -11.38 -4.43 -10.48
C HIS A 299 -12.50 -3.62 -11.18
N PRO A 300 -13.29 -2.81 -10.46
CA PRO A 300 -13.99 -1.70 -11.10
C PRO A 300 -12.98 -0.65 -11.57
N TYR A 301 -13.25 -0.02 -12.71
CA TYR A 301 -12.37 1.01 -13.29
C TYR A 301 -12.59 2.35 -12.58
N LEU A 302 -11.76 2.69 -11.59
CA LEU A 302 -11.96 3.85 -10.71
C LEU A 302 -10.97 5.00 -10.94
N GLU A 303 -10.15 4.95 -11.99
CA GLU A 303 -9.11 5.96 -12.27
C GLU A 303 -9.63 7.40 -12.35
N HIS A 304 -10.86 7.59 -12.82
CA HIS A 304 -11.51 8.91 -12.94
C HIS A 304 -11.98 9.48 -11.59
N ARG A 305 -12.08 8.63 -10.56
CA ARG A 305 -12.39 9.01 -9.17
C ARG A 305 -11.12 9.10 -8.32
N LEU A 306 -9.95 8.76 -8.89
CA LEU A 306 -8.66 8.76 -8.19
C LEU A 306 -8.65 7.84 -6.96
N ASP A 307 -9.37 6.71 -7.03
CA ASP A 307 -9.42 5.72 -5.96
C ASP A 307 -8.09 4.97 -5.80
N MET A 308 -7.73 4.59 -4.57
CA MET A 308 -6.50 3.83 -4.26
C MET A 308 -6.42 2.48 -4.99
N HIS A 309 -7.56 1.89 -5.34
CA HIS A 309 -7.67 0.63 -6.04
C HIS A 309 -7.54 0.82 -7.56
N ASN A 310 -6.45 1.46 -7.96
CA ASN A 310 -6.11 1.64 -9.36
C ASN A 310 -5.87 0.28 -10.04
N VAL A 311 -6.11 0.22 -11.35
CA VAL A 311 -6.09 -1.05 -12.11
C VAL A 311 -4.68 -1.59 -12.32
N HIS A 312 -3.64 -0.78 -12.11
CA HIS A 312 -2.26 -1.21 -12.33
C HIS A 312 -1.85 -2.34 -11.37
N GLN A 313 -2.49 -2.42 -10.19
CA GLN A 313 -2.21 -3.45 -9.19
C GLN A 313 -2.43 -4.88 -9.73
N SER A 314 -3.51 -5.10 -10.47
CA SER A 314 -3.79 -6.38 -11.13
C SER A 314 -2.66 -6.82 -12.07
N PHE A 315 -2.09 -5.86 -12.81
CA PHE A 315 -1.00 -6.10 -13.74
C PHE A 315 0.34 -6.26 -13.01
N ALA A 316 0.56 -5.56 -11.91
CA ALA A 316 1.72 -5.77 -11.05
C ALA A 316 1.75 -7.19 -10.46
N ILE A 317 0.60 -7.69 -10.01
CA ILE A 317 0.40 -9.09 -9.59
C ILE A 317 0.76 -10.03 -10.75
N ARG A 318 0.19 -9.80 -11.94
CA ARG A 318 0.45 -10.62 -13.12
C ARG A 318 1.94 -10.67 -13.47
N LYS A 319 2.61 -9.52 -13.42
CA LYS A 319 4.05 -9.39 -13.72
C LYS A 319 4.89 -10.20 -12.73
N ARG A 320 4.54 -10.20 -11.44
CA ARG A 320 5.21 -11.02 -10.41
C ARG A 320 4.97 -12.51 -10.65
N ILE A 321 3.75 -12.93 -11.00
CA ILE A 321 3.45 -14.32 -11.39
C ILE A 321 4.32 -14.77 -12.58
N ALA A 322 4.43 -13.93 -13.60
CA ALA A 322 5.28 -14.20 -14.76
C ALA A 322 6.76 -14.30 -14.38
N ALA A 323 7.25 -13.37 -13.55
CA ALA A 323 8.64 -13.36 -13.09
C ALA A 323 9.01 -14.58 -12.24
N ALA A 324 8.05 -15.16 -11.51
CA ALA A 324 8.22 -16.42 -10.78
C ALA A 324 8.27 -17.66 -11.69
N GLY A 325 8.12 -17.51 -13.01
CA GLY A 325 7.96 -18.63 -13.94
C GLY A 325 6.65 -19.40 -13.75
N ALA A 326 5.68 -18.83 -13.03
CA ALA A 326 4.39 -19.45 -12.77
C ALA A 326 3.42 -19.21 -13.94
N ASN A 327 2.42 -20.09 -14.07
CA ASN A 327 1.43 -19.98 -15.12
C ASN A 327 0.52 -18.75 -14.89
N THR A 328 0.68 -17.72 -15.72
CA THR A 328 -0.10 -16.48 -15.67
C THR A 328 -1.59 -16.68 -15.91
N ASN A 329 -1.98 -17.76 -16.59
CA ASN A 329 -3.37 -18.13 -16.80
C ASN A 329 -4.11 -18.42 -15.48
N ARG A 330 -3.42 -18.61 -14.36
CA ARG A 330 -4.09 -18.80 -13.06
C ARG A 330 -4.80 -17.54 -12.56
N GLN A 331 -4.46 -16.36 -13.06
CA GLN A 331 -5.15 -15.10 -12.74
C GLN A 331 -6.04 -14.73 -13.93
N ALA A 332 -7.34 -14.56 -13.73
CA ALA A 332 -8.21 -13.89 -14.70
C ALA A 332 -8.52 -12.49 -14.20
N ILE A 333 -8.14 -11.48 -14.96
CA ILE A 333 -8.39 -10.07 -14.62
C ILE A 333 -9.71 -9.65 -15.25
N TRP A 334 -10.69 -9.28 -14.44
CA TRP A 334 -12.00 -8.78 -14.81
C TRP A 334 -12.05 -7.29 -14.52
N MET A 335 -12.55 -6.52 -15.47
CA MET A 335 -12.71 -5.08 -15.31
C MET A 335 -14.17 -4.70 -15.50
N THR A 336 -14.72 -3.93 -14.55
CA THR A 336 -16.05 -3.34 -14.67
C THR A 336 -15.91 -1.87 -15.02
N GLU A 337 -16.52 -1.44 -16.12
CA GLU A 337 -16.65 -0.01 -16.43
C GLU A 337 -17.57 0.65 -15.39
N THR A 338 -17.17 1.81 -14.88
CA THR A 338 -17.95 2.56 -13.89
C THR A 338 -18.29 3.99 -14.35
N ARG A 339 -17.72 4.46 -15.47
CA ARG A 339 -18.05 5.76 -16.06
C ARG A 339 -19.50 5.74 -16.53
N GLY A 340 -20.27 6.71 -16.05
CA GLY A 340 -21.70 6.83 -16.36
C GLY A 340 -22.59 5.78 -15.68
N ALA A 341 -22.05 4.94 -14.79
CA ALA A 341 -22.84 4.03 -14.00
C ALA A 341 -23.58 4.79 -12.88
N THR A 342 -24.85 4.44 -12.64
CA THR A 342 -25.65 5.02 -11.54
C THR A 342 -25.27 4.46 -10.17
N SER A 343 -24.63 3.29 -10.15
CA SER A 343 -24.15 2.60 -8.94
C SER A 343 -23.02 1.65 -9.31
N ASP A 344 -22.12 1.39 -8.37
CA ASP A 344 -21.07 0.39 -8.56
C ASP A 344 -21.67 -1.03 -8.54
N PHE A 345 -21.20 -1.89 -9.43
CA PHE A 345 -21.71 -3.27 -9.60
C PHE A 345 -20.76 -4.30 -9.00
N ASP A 346 -21.27 -5.20 -8.16
CA ASP A 346 -20.49 -6.29 -7.54
C ASP A 346 -20.43 -7.55 -8.42
N GLN A 347 -19.23 -7.90 -8.91
CA GLN A 347 -19.01 -9.11 -9.70
C GLN A 347 -18.63 -10.35 -8.88
N VAL A 348 -18.51 -10.26 -7.55
CA VAL A 348 -18.13 -11.40 -6.70
C VAL A 348 -19.06 -12.61 -6.91
N PRO A 349 -20.41 -12.47 -6.97
CA PRO A 349 -21.29 -13.62 -7.23
C PRO A 349 -20.98 -14.32 -8.56
N MET A 350 -20.70 -13.56 -9.63
CA MET A 350 -20.33 -14.11 -10.94
C MET A 350 -18.97 -14.81 -10.90
N GLY A 351 -18.01 -14.27 -10.13
CA GLY A 351 -16.72 -14.90 -9.89
C GLY A 351 -16.86 -16.25 -9.19
N LEU A 352 -17.74 -16.32 -8.18
CA LEU A 352 -18.06 -17.56 -7.48
C LEU A 352 -18.71 -18.60 -8.41
N ASP A 353 -19.66 -18.19 -9.26
CA ASP A 353 -20.27 -19.09 -10.25
C ASP A 353 -19.23 -19.70 -11.21
N VAL A 354 -18.25 -18.90 -11.65
CA VAL A 354 -17.16 -19.39 -12.52
C VAL A 354 -16.26 -20.38 -11.78
N ILE A 355 -15.97 -20.12 -10.50
CA ILE A 355 -15.18 -21.03 -9.66
C ILE A 355 -15.96 -22.33 -9.41
N ASP A 356 -17.24 -22.27 -9.06
CA ASP A 356 -18.07 -23.45 -8.81
C ASP A 356 -18.17 -24.33 -10.05
N ARG A 357 -18.41 -23.75 -11.24
CA ARG A 357 -18.41 -24.51 -12.51
C ARG A 357 -17.06 -25.20 -12.76
N ARG A 358 -15.94 -24.57 -12.40
CA ARG A 358 -14.60 -25.13 -12.58
C ARG A 358 -14.17 -26.17 -11.53
N CYS A 359 -14.59 -25.99 -10.28
CA CYS A 359 -14.10 -26.75 -9.14
C CYS A 359 -15.12 -27.74 -8.58
N GLY A 360 -16.42 -27.46 -8.72
CA GLY A 360 -17.54 -28.29 -8.30
C GLY A 360 -17.89 -29.42 -9.25
N THR A 361 -17.59 -29.30 -10.55
CA THR A 361 -17.94 -30.34 -11.52
C THR A 361 -16.76 -31.27 -11.86
N GLY A 362 -16.93 -32.56 -11.58
CA GLY A 362 -16.10 -33.63 -12.13
C GLY A 362 -16.24 -33.78 -13.66
N SER A 363 -16.99 -32.92 -14.34
CA SER A 363 -17.26 -32.99 -15.78
C SER A 363 -16.31 -32.11 -16.59
N SER A 364 -15.91 -32.65 -17.73
CA SER A 364 -15.33 -31.93 -18.85
C SER A 364 -16.31 -30.86 -19.34
N ILE A 365 -16.08 -29.58 -19.04
CA ILE A 365 -16.77 -28.51 -19.76
C ILE A 365 -16.04 -28.29 -21.09
N GLN A 366 -16.79 -28.53 -22.16
CA GLN A 366 -16.48 -28.22 -23.54
C GLN A 366 -15.84 -26.82 -23.66
N ALA A 367 -14.86 -26.75 -24.55
CA ALA A 367 -14.06 -25.58 -24.83
C ALA A 367 -14.92 -24.33 -25.06
N SER A 368 -14.70 -23.31 -24.21
CA SER A 368 -14.70 -21.93 -24.69
C SER A 368 -13.23 -21.58 -24.97
N PRO A 369 -12.82 -21.30 -26.22
CA PRO A 369 -11.40 -21.26 -26.61
C PRO A 369 -10.56 -20.11 -26.01
N ARG A 370 -11.16 -19.18 -25.25
CA ARG A 370 -10.50 -17.90 -24.92
C ARG A 370 -10.27 -17.60 -23.43
N ALA A 371 -10.79 -18.38 -22.49
CA ALA A 371 -10.56 -18.15 -21.05
C ALA A 371 -9.69 -19.26 -20.44
N ARG A 372 -8.37 -19.16 -20.61
CA ARG A 372 -7.41 -20.08 -19.97
C ARG A 372 -7.28 -19.70 -18.49
N VAL A 373 -7.96 -20.44 -17.61
CA VAL A 373 -7.62 -20.53 -16.17
C VAL A 373 -7.67 -22.00 -15.76
N ARG A 374 -6.66 -22.42 -14.98
CA ARG A 374 -6.38 -23.81 -14.59
C ARG A 374 -7.49 -24.40 -13.70
N ARG A 375 -7.75 -25.72 -13.80
CA ARG A 375 -8.62 -26.46 -12.86
C ARG A 375 -8.06 -26.41 -11.43
N CYS A 376 -8.94 -26.35 -10.43
CA CYS A 376 -8.57 -26.64 -9.03
C CYS A 376 -7.88 -28.02 -8.97
N SER A 377 -6.63 -28.09 -8.51
CA SER A 377 -5.94 -29.38 -8.43
C SER A 377 -6.40 -30.14 -7.19
N ARG A 378 -7.13 -31.25 -7.37
CA ARG A 378 -7.21 -32.29 -6.34
C ARG A 378 -5.80 -32.89 -6.17
N ARG A 379 -5.06 -32.48 -5.15
CA ARG A 379 -3.87 -33.24 -4.72
C ARG A 379 -4.33 -34.47 -3.92
N THR A 380 -4.77 -35.51 -4.62
CA THR A 380 -4.74 -36.88 -4.08
C THR A 380 -3.35 -37.47 -4.36
N ARG A 381 -2.38 -37.15 -3.51
CA ARG A 381 -1.19 -38.00 -3.36
C ARG A 381 -1.05 -38.37 -1.89
N PRO A 382 -1.03 -39.66 -1.52
CA PRO A 382 -0.68 -40.05 -0.18
C PRO A 382 0.80 -39.74 0.01
N ARG A 383 1.12 -38.71 0.79
CA ARG A 383 2.49 -38.54 1.28
C ARG A 383 2.67 -39.47 2.47
N GLY A 384 3.54 -40.46 2.28
CA GLY A 384 3.96 -41.39 3.32
C GLY A 384 4.42 -40.69 4.60
N SER A 385 4.16 -41.38 5.70
CA SER A 385 4.61 -41.17 7.08
C SER A 385 5.43 -39.90 7.35
N TRP A 386 4.80 -38.95 8.04
CA TRP A 386 5.50 -38.07 8.97
C TRP A 386 6.23 -38.93 10.02
N ARG A 387 7.54 -39.14 9.85
CA ARG A 387 8.42 -39.48 10.98
C ARG A 387 8.96 -38.16 11.53
N GLY A 388 8.57 -37.86 12.76
CA GLY A 388 8.96 -36.65 13.47
C GLY A 388 10.47 -36.51 13.59
N ARG A 389 10.98 -35.33 13.27
CA ARG A 389 12.32 -34.91 13.69
C ARG A 389 12.24 -34.55 15.17
N ARG A 390 12.80 -35.41 16.02
CA ARG A 390 13.10 -35.08 17.41
C ARG A 390 14.14 -33.96 17.42
N TRP A 391 13.80 -32.86 18.06
CA TRP A 391 14.78 -31.90 18.57
C TRP A 391 15.62 -32.62 19.63
N ARG A 392 16.92 -32.81 19.38
CA ARG A 392 17.88 -33.16 20.43
C ARG A 392 18.43 -31.87 21.00
N ALA A 393 18.15 -31.63 22.28
CA ALA A 393 18.87 -30.67 23.09
C ALA A 393 20.33 -31.16 23.23
N ALA A 394 21.28 -30.29 22.94
CA ALA A 394 22.68 -30.51 23.25
C ALA A 394 22.92 -30.08 24.71
N SER A 395 23.10 -31.05 25.60
CA SER A 395 23.79 -30.85 26.88
C SER A 395 25.26 -31.18 26.68
N SER A 396 26.15 -30.22 26.88
CA SER A 396 27.59 -30.46 27.01
C SER A 396 28.08 -29.87 28.33
N SER A 397 28.25 -30.74 29.32
CA SER A 397 29.12 -30.51 30.46
C SER A 397 30.34 -31.43 30.35
N VAL A 398 31.50 -30.78 30.26
CA VAL A 398 32.79 -31.13 30.89
C VAL A 398 33.38 -32.53 30.63
N ARG A 399 34.48 -32.55 29.85
CA ARG A 399 35.80 -32.91 30.37
C ARG A 399 36.83 -31.89 29.86
#